data_AF-A0A7C5HZB4-F1
#
_entry.id   AF-A0A7C5HZB4-F1
#
_cell.length_a   1.000
_cell.length_b   1.000
_cell.length_c   1.000
_cell.angle_alpha   90.00
_cell.angle_beta   90.00
_cell.angle_gamma   90.00
#
_symmetry.space_group_name_H-M   'P 1'
#
loop_
_entity.id
_entity.type
_entity.pdbx_description
1 polymer ?
#
loop_
_entity_poly.entity_id
_entity_poly.type
_entity_poly.pdbx_seq_one_letter_code
_entity_poly.pdbx_strand_id
1 'polypeptide(L)' 'EPAIGEPIMLGITKASLSTESFISAASFQETTKVLTEASISGAVDCLRGLKENVIMGRIIPAGTGLKVHRDVEIERAE' A
#
# COMPACT_ATOMS: atom_id res chain seq x y z
N GLU A 1 2.59 25.94 -16.55
CA GLU A 1 3.97 25.49 -16.24
C GLU A 1 3.90 24.12 -15.57
N PRO A 2 4.89 23.23 -15.74
CA PRO A 2 4.92 21.94 -15.06
C PRO A 2 5.17 22.09 -13.55
N ALA A 3 4.78 21.08 -12.78
CA ALA A 3 5.06 21.04 -11.35
C ALA A 3 6.58 20.87 -11.08
N ILE A 4 7.08 21.56 -10.06
CA ILE A 4 8.46 21.44 -9.56
C ILE A 4 8.41 20.65 -8.26
N GLY A 5 9.29 19.64 -8.10
CA GLY A 5 9.35 18.81 -6.90
C GLY A 5 10.72 18.86 -6.22
N GLU A 6 10.74 18.68 -4.91
CA GLU A 6 11.96 18.57 -4.09
C GLU A 6 11.88 17.35 -3.15
N PRO A 7 13.01 16.69 -2.84
CA PRO A 7 13.01 15.58 -1.89
C PRO A 7 12.82 16.06 -0.45
N ILE A 8 11.92 15.41 0.29
CA ILE A 8 11.63 15.73 1.69
C ILE A 8 12.06 14.56 2.59
N MET A 9 12.77 14.85 3.67
CA MET A 9 13.12 13.84 4.68
C MET A 9 11.95 13.64 5.65
N LEU A 10 11.48 12.41 5.76
CA LEU A 10 10.40 12.00 6.68
C LEU A 10 10.95 11.04 7.74
N GLY A 11 10.56 11.25 9.00
CA GLY A 11 10.84 10.30 10.07
C GLY A 11 10.09 8.98 9.86
N ILE A 12 10.61 7.88 10.42
CA ILE A 12 10.09 6.52 10.19
C ILE A 12 8.59 6.38 10.51
N THR A 13 8.10 7.05 11.55
CA THR A 13 6.69 7.04 11.94
C THR A 13 5.81 7.68 10.87
N LYS A 14 6.22 8.87 10.39
CA LYS A 14 5.47 9.61 9.37
C LYS A 14 5.53 8.92 8.01
N ALA A 15 6.69 8.38 7.65
CA ALA A 15 6.86 7.59 6.44
C ALA A 15 5.98 6.32 6.46
N SER A 16 5.89 5.64 7.60
CA SER A 16 5.10 4.40 7.73
C SER A 16 3.58 4.65 7.69
N LEU A 17 3.11 5.80 8.16
CA LEU A 17 1.70 6.20 8.07
C LEU A 17 1.32 6.71 6.67
N SER A 18 2.28 7.14 5.87
CA SER A 18 2.07 7.69 4.52
C SER A 18 2.22 6.65 3.41
N THR A 19 2.20 5.35 3.76
CA THR A 19 2.25 4.26 2.78
C THR A 19 0.96 4.20 1.95
N GLU A 20 1.05 3.77 0.70
CA GLU A 20 -0.10 3.68 -0.22
C GLU A 20 -1.15 2.66 0.24
N SER A 21 -0.73 1.58 0.91
CA SER A 21 -1.63 0.60 1.49
C SER A 21 -2.17 1.06 2.84
N PHE A 22 -3.44 1.46 2.88
CA PHE A 22 -4.09 1.81 4.14
C PHE A 22 -4.23 0.60 5.07
N ILE A 23 -4.30 -0.63 4.54
CA ILE A 23 -4.34 -1.86 5.35
C ILE A 23 -3.00 -2.01 6.10
N SER A 24 -1.89 -1.83 5.40
CA SER A 24 -0.55 -1.85 5.98
C SER A 24 -0.30 -0.67 6.94
N ALA A 25 -0.82 0.52 6.62
CA ALA A 25 -0.70 1.71 7.47
C ALA A 25 -1.47 1.55 8.78
N ALA A 26 -2.72 1.08 8.71
CA ALA A 26 -3.61 0.90 9.85
C ALA A 26 -3.10 -0.16 10.84
N SER A 27 -2.29 -1.12 10.36
CA SER A 27 -1.66 -2.14 11.19
C SER A 27 -0.43 -1.65 11.96
N PHE A 28 0.05 -0.43 11.70
CA PHE A 28 1.21 0.13 12.39
C PHE A 28 0.79 0.89 13.66
N GLN A 29 0.12 2.03 13.50
CA GLN A 29 -0.40 2.88 14.57
C GLN A 29 -1.60 3.70 14.05
N GLU A 30 -2.25 4.48 14.93
CA GLU A 30 -3.32 5.42 14.58
C GLU A 30 -4.49 4.79 13.79
N THR A 31 -4.80 3.51 14.04
CA THR A 31 -5.73 2.67 13.26
C THR A 31 -7.08 3.35 12.96
N THR A 32 -7.72 3.96 13.95
CA THR A 32 -9.02 4.65 13.76
C THR A 32 -8.92 5.80 12.76
N LYS A 33 -7.85 6.59 12.82
CA LYS A 33 -7.63 7.73 11.94
C LYS A 33 -7.39 7.26 10.51
N VAL A 34 -6.49 6.29 10.32
CA VAL A 34 -6.17 5.73 9.00
C VAL A 34 -7.42 5.15 8.33
N LEU A 35 -8.22 4.36 9.05
CA LEU A 35 -9.45 3.78 8.49
C LEU A 35 -10.53 4.83 8.19
N THR A 36 -10.59 5.90 8.97
CA THR A 36 -11.52 7.01 8.73
C THR A 36 -11.14 7.76 7.45
N GLU A 37 -9.86 8.12 7.29
CA GLU A 37 -9.35 8.80 6.10
C GLU A 37 -9.51 7.94 4.83
N ALA A 38 -9.23 6.64 4.92
CA ALA A 38 -9.46 5.69 3.83
C ALA A 38 -10.94 5.58 3.45
N SER A 39 -11.85 5.57 4.43
CA SER A 39 -13.30 5.52 4.20
C SER A 39 -13.83 6.80 3.54
N ILE A 40 -13.33 7.97 3.97
CA ILE A 40 -13.72 9.28 3.41
C ILE A 40 -13.23 9.43 1.97
N SER A 41 -12.01 8.98 1.68
CA SER A 41 -11.40 9.06 0.34
C SER A 41 -11.88 7.96 -0.61
N GLY A 42 -12.55 6.93 -0.11
CA GLY A 42 -12.91 5.74 -0.90
C GLY A 42 -11.68 4.96 -1.37
N ALA A 43 -10.63 4.92 -0.55
CA ALA A 43 -9.35 4.31 -0.91
C ALA A 43 -9.49 2.80 -1.19
N VAL A 44 -8.82 2.33 -2.25
CA VAL A 44 -8.76 0.91 -2.63
C VAL A 44 -7.33 0.43 -2.51
N ASP A 45 -7.14 -0.66 -1.74
CA ASP A 45 -5.83 -1.26 -1.55
C ASP A 45 -5.54 -2.30 -2.65
N CYS A 46 -4.44 -2.11 -3.37
CA CYS A 46 -4.04 -2.97 -4.48
C CYS A 46 -3.26 -4.21 -4.03
N LEU A 47 -3.00 -4.41 -2.74
CA LEU A 47 -2.33 -5.58 -2.17
C LEU A 47 -0.98 -5.90 -2.83
N ARG A 48 -0.12 -4.89 -3.03
CA ARG A 48 1.21 -4.99 -3.67
C ARG A 48 2.36 -5.16 -2.67
N GLY A 49 2.11 -4.90 -1.40
CA GLY A 49 3.07 -4.92 -0.31
C GLY A 49 3.08 -6.23 0.48
N LEU A 50 4.02 -6.34 1.41
CA LEU A 50 4.19 -7.54 2.24
C LEU A 50 3.10 -7.64 3.31
N LYS A 51 2.88 -6.56 4.08
CA LYS A 51 2.01 -6.58 5.27
C LYS A 51 0.56 -6.83 4.93
N GLU A 52 0.02 -6.10 3.96
CA GLU A 52 -1.34 -6.32 3.45
C GLU A 52 -1.57 -7.76 2.97
N ASN A 53 -0.62 -8.37 2.23
CA ASN A 53 -0.78 -9.77 1.79
C ASN A 53 -0.73 -10.75 2.98
N VAL A 54 0.12 -10.49 3.98
CA VAL A 54 0.12 -11.30 5.22
C VAL A 54 -1.23 -11.21 5.94
N ILE A 55 -1.77 -9.99 6.10
CA ILE A 55 -3.05 -9.75 6.78
C ILE A 55 -4.21 -10.44 6.04
N MET A 56 -4.20 -10.36 4.71
CA MET A 56 -5.21 -10.99 3.85
C MET A 56 -5.05 -12.51 3.71
N GLY A 57 -3.97 -13.10 4.24
CA GLY A 57 -3.68 -14.53 4.10
C GLY A 57 -3.25 -14.94 2.69
N ARG A 58 -2.77 -14.00 1.87
CA ARG A 58 -2.22 -14.24 0.52
C ARG A 58 -0.72 -14.52 0.59
N ILE A 59 -0.20 -15.17 -0.45
CA ILE A 59 1.25 -15.32 -0.61
C ILE A 59 1.87 -13.92 -0.70
N ILE A 60 2.96 -13.67 0.02
CA ILE A 60 3.64 -12.36 -0.02
C ILE A 60 4.39 -12.16 -1.35
N PRO A 61 4.51 -10.92 -1.86
CA PRO A 61 5.26 -10.58 -3.08
C PRO A 61 6.79 -10.59 -2.85
N ALA A 62 7.31 -11.64 -2.22
CA ALA A 62 8.73 -11.84 -1.98
C ALA A 62 9.11 -13.32 -2.08
N GLY A 63 10.38 -13.60 -2.38
CA GLY A 63 10.90 -14.97 -2.47
C GLY A 63 10.09 -15.84 -3.44
N THR A 64 9.53 -16.94 -2.93
CA THR A 64 8.73 -17.89 -3.72
C THR A 64 7.45 -17.28 -4.28
N GLY A 65 6.92 -16.22 -3.65
CA GLY A 65 5.72 -15.52 -4.10
C GLY A 65 5.93 -14.54 -5.26
N LEU A 66 7.18 -14.25 -5.65
CA LEU A 66 7.48 -13.33 -6.75
C LEU A 66 6.95 -13.81 -8.10
N LYS A 67 6.94 -15.13 -8.34
CA LYS A 67 6.41 -15.70 -9.60
C LYS A 67 4.91 -15.39 -9.74
N VAL A 68 4.15 -15.65 -8.69
CA VAL A 68 2.69 -15.40 -8.64
C VAL A 68 2.35 -13.92 -8.86
N HIS A 69 3.19 -13.00 -8.38
CA HIS A 69 2.95 -11.55 -8.55
C HIS A 69 3.51 -10.98 -9.86
N ARG A 70 4.47 -11.66 -10.49
CA ARG A 70 5.06 -11.24 -11.77
C ARG A 70 4.25 -11.76 -12.97
N ASP A 71 3.59 -12.91 -12.82
CA ASP A 71 2.84 -13.59 -13.88
C ASP A 71 1.35 -13.21 -13.90
N VAL A 72 0.97 -12.06 -13.31
CA VAL A 72 -0.40 -11.54 -13.42
C VAL A 72 -0.55 -10.95 -14.82
N GLU A 73 -1.13 -11.72 -15.73
CA GLU A 73 -1.56 -11.24 -17.04
C GLU A 73 -2.57 -10.10 -16.83
N ILE A 74 -2.19 -8.90 -17.27
CA ILE A 74 -3.10 -7.76 -17.29
C ILE A 74 -4.06 -7.99 -18.45
N GLU A 75 -5.24 -8.55 -18.18
CA GLU A 75 -6.36 -8.35 -19.09
C GLU A 75 -6.61 -6.85 -19.17
N ARG A 76 -6.26 -6.27 -20.32
CA ARG A 76 -6.63 -4.88 -20.63
C ARG A 76 -8.15 -4.85 -20.66
N ALA A 77 -8.75 -4.16 -19.68
CA ALA A 77 -10.14 -3.77 -19.77
C ALA A 77 -10.29 -2.88 -21.01
N GLU A 78 -11.05 -3.36 -21.99
CA GLU A 78 -11.54 -2.59 -23.15
C GLU A 78 -12.52 -1.50 -22.71
#